data_AF-A0A962QFM1-F1
#
_entry.id   AF-A0A962QFM1-F1
#
_cell.length_a   1.000
_cell.length_b   1.000
_cell.length_c   1.000
_cell.angle_alpha   90.00
_cell.angle_beta   90.00
_cell.angle_gamma   90.00
#
_symmetry.space_group_name_H-M   'P 1'
#
loop_
_entity.id
_entity.type
_entity.pdbx_description
1 polymer ?
#
loop_
_entity_poly.entity_id
_entity_poly.type
_entity_poly.pdbx_seq_one_letter_code
_entity_poly.pdbx_strand_id
1 'polypeptide(L)'
;MSNRVTESVTQHEIDTFQRDGAIKLSAVFDSHWLEQLAHGIEKNFQQPGPNAKRYTPEDGPGGFYGDYCNWQRIGEYQDFVFNSPAAALLAGLLQTTTLRFYHEHVLVKEPGTREVTPWHHDLPYYGLEGQQVCSIWLPLDPVPLSACPEFVAGSHRWGKRFMPRMFVDHRNYADVPAGYEQVPDIDAERDQH
;
A
#
# COMPACT_ATOMS: atom_id res chain seq x y z
N MET A 1 -16.35 -28.87 -5.15
CA MET A 1 -16.40 -27.41 -5.34
C MET A 1 -16.65 -26.80 -3.96
N SER A 2 -15.59 -26.31 -3.30
CA SER A 2 -15.68 -25.87 -1.90
C SER A 2 -16.14 -24.41 -1.84
N ASN A 3 -17.23 -24.20 -1.12
CA ASN A 3 -17.99 -22.96 -1.03
C ASN A 3 -17.34 -22.02 0.00
N ARG A 4 -16.15 -21.47 -0.32
CA ARG A 4 -15.35 -20.63 0.60
C ARG A 4 -15.69 -19.14 0.56
N VAL A 5 -16.78 -18.75 -0.11
CA VAL A 5 -17.06 -17.34 -0.45
C VAL A 5 -17.67 -16.53 0.71
N THR A 6 -18.08 -17.17 1.81
CA THR A 6 -18.71 -16.48 2.97
C THR A 6 -17.85 -16.31 4.22
N GLU A 7 -16.63 -16.84 4.27
CA GLU A 7 -15.70 -16.61 5.41
C GLU A 7 -14.31 -16.25 4.88
N SER A 8 -14.20 -15.10 4.20
CA SER A 8 -12.92 -14.60 3.66
C SER A 8 -11.96 -14.17 4.76
N VAL A 9 -12.47 -13.77 5.93
CA VAL A 9 -11.73 -13.35 7.12
C VAL A 9 -12.45 -13.82 8.38
N THR A 10 -11.68 -14.19 9.39
CA THR A 10 -12.18 -14.58 10.72
C THR A 10 -12.52 -13.36 11.57
N GLN A 11 -13.35 -13.56 12.60
CA GLN A 11 -13.64 -12.50 13.58
C GLN A 11 -12.35 -11.98 14.26
N HIS A 12 -11.40 -12.86 14.54
CA HIS A 12 -10.11 -12.47 15.12
C HIS A 12 -9.31 -11.54 14.20
N GLU A 13 -9.31 -11.81 12.89
CA GLU A 13 -8.65 -10.95 11.89
C GLU A 13 -9.35 -9.60 11.77
N ILE A 14 -10.68 -9.57 11.81
CA ILE A 14 -11.47 -8.34 11.84
C ILE A 14 -11.12 -7.53 13.08
N ASP A 15 -11.18 -8.12 14.27
CA ASP A 15 -10.92 -7.43 15.54
C ASP A 15 -9.47 -6.90 15.60
N THR A 16 -8.52 -7.67 15.09
CA THR A 16 -7.11 -7.27 15.01
C THR A 16 -6.93 -6.11 14.05
N PHE A 17 -7.49 -6.16 12.85
CA PHE A 17 -7.43 -5.05 11.90
C PHE A 17 -8.09 -3.78 12.43
N GLN A 18 -9.26 -3.90 13.08
CA GLN A 18 -9.95 -2.75 13.67
C GLN A 18 -9.15 -2.13 14.83
N ARG A 19 -8.50 -2.96 15.66
CA ARG A 19 -7.66 -2.53 16.79
C ARG A 19 -6.32 -1.96 16.33
N ASP A 20 -5.64 -2.56 15.36
CA ASP A 20 -4.26 -2.21 15.05
C ASP A 20 -4.15 -1.33 13.79
N GLY A 21 -5.19 -1.26 12.97
CA GLY A 21 -5.21 -0.50 11.71
C GLY A 21 -4.51 -1.20 10.54
N ALA A 22 -3.82 -2.31 10.82
CA ALA A 22 -3.14 -3.15 9.85
C ALA A 22 -3.21 -4.62 10.29
N ILE A 23 -3.18 -5.53 9.33
CA ILE A 23 -3.09 -6.97 9.60
C ILE A 23 -2.30 -7.67 8.49
N LYS A 24 -1.48 -8.64 8.87
CA LYS A 24 -0.84 -9.56 7.92
C LYS A 24 -1.73 -10.78 7.71
N LEU A 25 -2.18 -10.98 6.48
CA LEU A 25 -2.86 -12.21 6.06
C LEU A 25 -1.91 -13.03 5.18
N SER A 26 -1.87 -14.35 5.38
CA SER A 26 -0.96 -15.24 4.66
C SER A 26 -1.73 -16.18 3.74
N ALA A 27 -1.16 -16.49 2.57
CA ALA A 27 -1.74 -17.43 1.59
C ALA A 27 -3.19 -17.08 1.16
N VAL A 28 -3.44 -15.79 0.97
CA VAL A 28 -4.76 -15.26 0.62
C VAL A 28 -5.03 -15.27 -0.88
N PHE A 29 -3.99 -15.06 -1.68
CA PHE A 29 -4.05 -15.06 -3.14
C PHE A 29 -3.29 -16.28 -3.67
N ASP A 30 -3.94 -17.04 -4.55
CA ASP A 30 -3.31 -18.16 -5.24
C ASP A 30 -2.17 -17.68 -6.14
N SER A 31 -1.20 -18.56 -6.43
CA SER A 31 -0.01 -18.21 -7.23
C SER A 31 -0.34 -17.64 -8.60
N HIS A 32 -1.45 -18.07 -9.20
CA HIS A 32 -1.96 -17.51 -10.45
C HIS A 32 -2.12 -15.98 -10.40
N TRP A 33 -2.66 -15.43 -9.30
CA TRP A 33 -2.81 -13.98 -9.15
C TRP A 33 -1.46 -13.26 -9.07
N LEU A 34 -0.48 -13.87 -8.39
CA LEU A 34 0.87 -13.33 -8.30
C LEU A 34 1.55 -13.33 -9.67
N GLU A 35 1.41 -14.41 -10.44
CA GLU A 35 1.92 -14.52 -11.81
C GLU A 35 1.27 -13.50 -12.76
N GLN A 36 -0.05 -13.31 -12.67
CA GLN A 36 -0.77 -12.29 -13.44
C GLN A 36 -0.24 -10.89 -13.10
N LEU A 37 -0.15 -10.53 -11.82
CA LEU A 37 0.35 -9.22 -11.41
C LEU A 37 1.82 -9.02 -11.83
N ALA A 38 2.66 -10.05 -11.77
CA ALA A 38 4.04 -9.97 -12.21
C ALA A 38 4.14 -9.68 -13.72
N HIS A 39 3.31 -10.33 -14.54
CA HIS A 39 3.20 -10.00 -15.97
C HIS A 39 2.72 -8.56 -16.20
N GLY A 40 1.76 -8.09 -15.39
CA GLY A 40 1.29 -6.72 -15.42
C GLY A 40 2.40 -5.71 -15.11
N ILE A 41 3.22 -5.98 -14.10
CA ILE A 41 4.37 -5.14 -13.72
C ILE A 41 5.40 -5.08 -14.84
N GLU A 42 5.73 -6.21 -15.47
CA GLU A 42 6.68 -6.23 -16.59
C GLU A 42 6.16 -5.38 -17.77
N LYS A 43 4.87 -5.51 -18.12
CA LYS A 43 4.25 -4.63 -19.14
C LYS A 43 4.30 -3.16 -18.74
N ASN A 44 4.04 -2.86 -17.48
CA ASN A 44 4.12 -1.51 -16.96
C ASN A 44 5.54 -0.96 -17.08
N PHE A 45 6.55 -1.77 -16.75
CA PHE A 45 7.94 -1.36 -16.78
C PHE A 45 8.42 -1.09 -18.21
N GLN A 46 8.04 -1.94 -19.16
CA GLN A 46 8.35 -1.76 -20.58
C GLN A 46 7.63 -0.57 -21.22
N GLN A 47 6.41 -0.28 -20.76
CA GLN A 47 5.58 0.82 -21.24
C GLN A 47 5.05 1.61 -20.05
N PRO A 48 5.87 2.51 -19.46
CA PRO A 48 5.47 3.29 -18.31
C PRO A 48 4.28 4.20 -18.63
N GLY A 49 3.43 4.39 -17.63
CA GLY A 49 2.33 5.33 -17.63
C GLY A 49 2.79 6.78 -17.47
N PRO A 50 1.86 7.73 -17.57
CA PRO A 50 2.16 9.16 -17.47
C PRO A 50 2.67 9.60 -16.09
N ASN A 51 2.42 8.79 -15.05
CA ASN A 51 2.81 9.08 -13.68
C ASN A 51 4.05 8.29 -13.22
N ALA A 52 4.73 7.63 -14.15
CA ALA A 52 5.93 6.86 -13.83
C ALA A 52 7.01 7.76 -13.23
N LYS A 53 7.66 7.25 -12.18
CA LYS A 53 8.72 7.93 -11.46
C LYS A 53 9.89 6.98 -11.26
N ARG A 54 11.07 7.53 -11.44
CA ARG A 54 12.33 6.94 -10.97
C ARG A 54 12.76 7.73 -9.74
N TYR A 55 12.85 7.05 -8.61
CA TYR A 55 13.22 7.66 -7.32
C TYR A 55 14.73 7.58 -7.09
N THR A 56 15.38 6.49 -7.51
CA THR A 56 16.85 6.35 -7.43
C THR A 56 17.51 7.12 -8.59
N PRO A 57 18.48 8.02 -8.31
CA PRO A 57 19.27 8.70 -9.35
C PRO A 57 19.93 7.73 -10.35
N GLU A 58 20.29 8.22 -11.54
CA GLU A 58 20.89 7.35 -12.59
C GLU A 58 22.22 6.72 -12.18
N ASP A 59 22.98 7.38 -11.33
CA ASP A 59 24.26 6.94 -10.76
C ASP A 59 24.14 6.28 -9.39
N GLY A 60 22.91 6.13 -8.88
CA GLY A 60 22.61 5.45 -7.62
C GLY A 60 22.70 3.93 -7.72
N PRO A 61 23.03 3.22 -6.63
CA PRO A 61 23.01 1.76 -6.62
C PRO A 61 21.57 1.21 -6.65
N GLY A 62 21.37 0.10 -7.37
CA GLY A 62 20.05 -0.53 -7.50
C GLY A 62 19.10 0.32 -8.36
N GLY A 63 17.83 0.41 -7.93
CA GLY A 63 16.80 1.10 -8.68
C GLY A 63 15.44 1.06 -7.98
N PHE A 64 14.92 2.24 -7.64
CA PHE A 64 13.56 2.41 -7.15
C PHE A 64 12.69 3.08 -8.21
N TYR A 65 11.73 2.32 -8.72
CA TYR A 65 10.76 2.75 -9.72
C TYR A 65 9.35 2.66 -9.15
N GLY A 66 8.48 3.57 -9.54
CA GLY A 66 7.06 3.43 -9.28
C GLY A 66 6.21 4.03 -10.38
N ASP A 67 4.97 3.60 -10.45
CA ASP A 67 4.00 4.10 -11.40
C ASP A 67 2.59 3.97 -10.82
N TYR A 68 1.68 4.84 -11.26
CA TYR A 68 0.45 5.14 -10.53
C TYR A 68 -0.75 5.27 -11.47
N CYS A 69 -1.85 4.59 -11.13
CA CYS A 69 -3.13 4.62 -11.84
C CYS A 69 -3.10 4.08 -13.30
N ASN A 70 -2.44 2.96 -13.52
CA ASN A 70 -2.38 2.20 -14.77
C ASN A 70 -3.37 1.03 -14.86
N TRP A 71 -4.19 0.76 -13.84
CA TRP A 71 -5.11 -0.38 -13.82
C TRP A 71 -6.05 -0.46 -15.02
N GLN A 72 -6.43 0.68 -15.63
CA GLN A 72 -7.28 0.71 -16.82
C GLN A 72 -6.55 0.32 -18.11
N ARG A 73 -5.22 0.50 -18.14
CA ARG A 73 -4.37 0.23 -19.29
C ARG A 73 -3.79 -1.18 -19.25
N ILE A 74 -3.65 -1.74 -18.05
CA ILE A 74 -3.02 -3.03 -17.81
C ILE A 74 -4.09 -4.01 -17.34
N GLY A 75 -4.50 -4.90 -18.26
CA GLY A 75 -5.59 -5.84 -18.05
C GLY A 75 -5.39 -6.75 -16.83
N GLU A 76 -4.14 -7.12 -16.53
CA GLU A 76 -3.80 -7.94 -15.35
C GLU A 76 -4.18 -7.27 -14.02
N TYR A 77 -3.98 -5.95 -13.92
CA TYR A 77 -4.36 -5.21 -12.70
C TYR A 77 -5.87 -5.08 -12.60
N GLN A 78 -6.54 -4.79 -13.72
CA GLN A 78 -8.00 -4.73 -13.76
C GLN A 78 -8.61 -6.06 -13.35
N ASP A 79 -8.11 -7.17 -13.92
CA ASP A 79 -8.60 -8.51 -13.62
C ASP A 79 -8.41 -8.86 -12.14
N PHE A 80 -7.24 -8.58 -11.57
CA PHE A 80 -7.01 -8.77 -10.14
C PHE A 80 -7.99 -7.95 -9.28
N VAL A 81 -8.19 -6.67 -9.58
CA VAL A 81 -9.07 -5.78 -8.80
C VAL A 81 -10.52 -6.27 -8.78
N PHE A 82 -11.04 -6.74 -9.92
CA PHE A 82 -12.45 -7.08 -10.06
C PHE A 82 -12.77 -8.57 -9.86
N ASN A 83 -11.82 -9.47 -10.13
CA ASN A 83 -12.07 -10.91 -10.15
C ASN A 83 -11.27 -11.71 -9.11
N SER A 84 -10.32 -11.09 -8.39
CA SER A 84 -9.66 -11.74 -7.25
C SER A 84 -10.50 -11.65 -5.97
N PRO A 85 -10.13 -12.41 -4.91
CA PRO A 85 -10.75 -12.29 -3.60
C PRO A 85 -10.55 -10.94 -2.89
N ALA A 86 -9.74 -10.01 -3.44
CA ALA A 86 -9.34 -8.76 -2.79
C ALA A 86 -10.53 -7.94 -2.27
N ALA A 87 -11.58 -7.79 -3.09
CA ALA A 87 -12.77 -7.05 -2.71
C ALA A 87 -13.51 -7.71 -1.53
N ALA A 88 -13.67 -9.03 -1.54
CA ALA A 88 -14.35 -9.76 -0.47
C ALA A 88 -13.57 -9.71 0.86
N LEU A 89 -12.24 -9.72 0.80
CA LEU A 89 -11.36 -9.59 1.97
C LEU A 89 -11.49 -8.20 2.59
N LEU A 90 -11.33 -7.15 1.78
CA LEU A 90 -11.46 -5.77 2.24
C LEU A 90 -12.86 -5.47 2.77
N ALA A 91 -13.90 -5.99 2.13
CA ALA A 91 -15.28 -5.81 2.58
C ALA A 91 -15.49 -6.43 3.97
N GLY A 92 -14.91 -7.61 4.20
CA GLY A 92 -14.88 -8.26 5.50
C GLY A 92 -14.12 -7.45 6.55
N LEU A 93 -12.88 -7.05 6.28
CA LEU A 93 -12.07 -6.28 7.24
C LEU A 93 -12.67 -4.92 7.58
N LEU A 94 -13.22 -4.21 6.58
CA LEU A 94 -13.84 -2.89 6.74
C LEU A 94 -15.30 -2.95 7.21
N GLN A 95 -15.88 -4.15 7.34
CA GLN A 95 -17.28 -4.36 7.73
C GLN A 95 -18.24 -3.54 6.86
N THR A 96 -18.08 -3.64 5.54
CA THR A 96 -18.88 -2.89 4.56
C THR A 96 -19.47 -3.83 3.50
N THR A 97 -20.62 -3.45 2.96
CA THR A 97 -21.23 -4.11 1.81
C THR A 97 -20.87 -3.46 0.48
N THR A 98 -20.22 -2.29 0.51
CA THR A 98 -19.81 -1.54 -0.68
C THR A 98 -18.35 -1.14 -0.60
N LEU A 99 -17.63 -1.37 -1.69
CA LEU A 99 -16.27 -0.90 -1.90
C LEU A 99 -16.18 -0.09 -3.19
N ARG A 100 -15.27 0.88 -3.19
CA ARG A 100 -14.86 1.59 -4.40
C ARG A 100 -13.36 1.42 -4.54
N PHE A 101 -12.95 0.82 -5.64
CA PHE A 101 -11.55 0.81 -6.01
C PHE A 101 -11.11 2.24 -6.35
N TYR A 102 -10.03 2.69 -5.72
CA TYR A 102 -9.59 4.09 -5.82
C TYR A 102 -8.36 4.24 -6.72
N HIS A 103 -7.29 3.49 -6.47
CA HIS A 103 -6.11 3.42 -7.34
C HIS A 103 -5.30 2.14 -7.10
N GLU A 104 -4.38 1.84 -8.01
CA GLU A 104 -3.23 0.98 -7.75
C GLU A 104 -1.93 1.80 -7.78
N HIS A 105 -0.90 1.27 -7.14
CA HIS A 105 0.45 1.85 -7.15
C HIS A 105 1.46 0.70 -7.23
N VAL A 106 2.28 0.72 -8.29
CA VAL A 106 3.39 -0.21 -8.45
C VAL A 106 4.65 0.40 -7.85
N LEU A 107 5.39 -0.38 -7.06
CA LEU A 107 6.67 -0.01 -6.48
C LEU A 107 7.65 -1.16 -6.71
N VAL A 108 8.73 -0.90 -7.44
CA VAL A 108 9.80 -1.86 -7.71
C VAL A 108 11.08 -1.32 -7.09
N LYS A 109 11.66 -2.08 -6.16
CA LYS A 109 12.97 -1.77 -5.56
C LYS A 109 13.96 -2.89 -5.89
N GLU A 110 14.95 -2.60 -6.72
CA GLU A 110 16.01 -3.54 -7.08
C GLU A 110 17.00 -3.71 -5.91
N PRO A 111 17.72 -4.85 -5.84
CA PRO A 111 18.75 -5.07 -4.83
C PRO A 111 19.78 -3.93 -4.79
N GLY A 112 20.14 -3.49 -3.59
CA GLY A 112 21.12 -2.41 -3.38
C GLY A 112 20.55 -0.98 -3.34
N THR A 113 19.25 -0.83 -3.62
CA THR A 113 18.50 0.43 -3.44
C THR A 113 18.62 0.91 -1.99
N ARG A 114 18.90 2.21 -1.78
CA ARG A 114 19.11 2.80 -0.45
C ARG A 114 17.94 3.64 0.04
N GLU A 115 17.06 4.05 -0.86
CA GLU A 115 15.92 4.90 -0.59
C GLU A 115 14.90 4.19 0.31
N VAL A 116 14.75 4.71 1.53
CA VAL A 116 13.71 4.28 2.47
C VAL A 116 12.42 5.05 2.21
N THR A 117 11.30 4.36 2.40
CA THR A 117 9.98 5.00 2.38
C THR A 117 9.78 5.68 3.73
N PRO A 118 9.57 7.00 3.80
CA PRO A 118 9.46 7.71 5.08
C PRO A 118 8.20 7.29 5.82
N TRP A 119 8.17 7.41 7.15
CA TRP A 119 6.93 7.32 7.94
C TRP A 119 5.89 8.32 7.43
N HIS A 120 4.66 7.86 7.20
CA HIS A 120 3.54 8.68 6.72
C HIS A 120 2.19 8.01 7.01
N HIS A 121 1.12 8.79 6.88
CA HIS A 121 -0.22 8.27 6.63
C HIS A 121 -0.54 8.44 5.14
N ASP A 122 -1.27 7.47 4.57
CA ASP A 122 -1.66 7.46 3.15
C ASP A 122 -2.75 8.50 2.80
N LEU A 123 -3.76 8.66 3.66
CA LEU A 123 -4.94 9.48 3.39
C LEU A 123 -4.60 10.93 2.94
N PRO A 124 -3.62 11.64 3.56
CA PRO A 124 -3.16 12.95 3.10
C PRO A 124 -2.74 13.04 1.62
N TYR A 125 -2.33 11.96 0.98
CA TYR A 125 -1.93 11.95 -0.43
C TYR A 125 -3.13 11.84 -1.39
N TYR A 126 -4.27 11.34 -0.93
CA TYR A 126 -5.36 10.88 -1.80
C TYR A 126 -6.44 11.94 -2.06
N GLY A 127 -6.42 13.08 -1.38
CA GLY A 127 -7.51 14.06 -1.51
C GLY A 127 -8.90 13.47 -1.17
N LEU A 128 -8.93 12.44 -0.33
CA LEU A 128 -10.13 11.77 0.16
C LEU A 128 -10.37 12.14 1.63
N GLU A 129 -11.62 11.95 2.07
CA GLU A 129 -12.00 12.04 3.48
C GLU A 129 -12.74 10.77 3.92
N GLY A 130 -12.61 10.42 5.19
CA GLY A 130 -13.25 9.25 5.79
C GLY A 130 -12.28 8.34 6.53
N GLN A 131 -12.82 7.32 7.18
CA GLN A 131 -12.06 6.35 7.98
C GLN A 131 -12.07 4.93 7.40
N GLN A 132 -12.94 4.65 6.42
CA GLN A 132 -13.02 3.34 5.75
C GLN A 132 -12.24 3.37 4.43
N VAL A 133 -10.95 3.68 4.52
CA VAL A 133 -9.98 3.64 3.41
C VAL A 133 -8.91 2.62 3.78
N CYS A 134 -8.61 1.69 2.89
CA CYS A 134 -7.66 0.61 3.15
C CYS A 134 -6.86 0.28 1.89
N SER A 135 -5.57 0.01 2.09
CA SER A 135 -4.62 -0.41 1.06
C SER A 135 -4.29 -1.89 1.27
N ILE A 136 -4.20 -2.66 0.18
CA ILE A 136 -3.54 -3.97 0.21
C ILE A 136 -2.12 -3.76 -0.27
N TRP A 137 -1.15 -4.03 0.61
CA TRP A 137 0.24 -4.19 0.20
C TRP A 137 0.50 -5.67 -0.10
N LEU A 138 0.78 -5.99 -1.37
CA LEU A 138 0.97 -7.36 -1.86
C LEU A 138 2.37 -7.50 -2.48
N PRO A 139 3.32 -8.18 -1.81
CA PRO A 139 4.61 -8.44 -2.42
C PRO A 139 4.50 -9.54 -3.48
N LEU A 140 5.12 -9.33 -4.64
CA LEU A 140 5.22 -10.36 -5.69
C LEU A 140 6.52 -11.18 -5.61
N ASP A 141 7.50 -10.70 -4.86
CA ASP A 141 8.75 -11.38 -4.55
C ASP A 141 8.85 -11.70 -3.05
N PRO A 142 9.68 -12.67 -2.63
CA PRO A 142 10.04 -12.83 -1.23
C PRO A 142 10.68 -11.55 -0.67
N VAL A 143 10.06 -10.96 0.35
CA VAL A 143 10.57 -9.73 0.99
C VAL A 143 11.15 -10.07 2.38
N PRO A 144 12.42 -9.74 2.66
CA PRO A 144 13.00 -9.94 3.99
C PRO A 144 12.40 -8.95 4.98
N LEU A 145 12.42 -9.29 6.28
CA LEU A 145 11.86 -8.46 7.35
C LEU A 145 12.37 -7.01 7.32
N SER A 146 13.66 -6.82 7.02
CA SER A 146 14.30 -5.49 6.94
C SER A 146 13.80 -4.61 5.79
N ALA A 147 13.03 -5.16 4.84
CA ALA A 147 12.46 -4.45 3.70
C ALA A 147 10.92 -4.50 3.68
N CYS A 148 10.30 -5.16 4.66
CA CYS A 148 8.85 -5.16 4.82
C CYS A 148 8.37 -3.77 5.28
N PRO A 149 7.14 -3.37 4.92
CA PRO A 149 6.54 -2.19 5.53
C PRO A 149 6.36 -2.39 7.04
N GLU A 150 6.63 -1.32 7.79
CA GLU A 150 6.35 -1.24 9.22
C GLU A 150 5.09 -0.39 9.44
N PHE A 151 4.36 -0.70 10.52
CA PHE A 151 3.13 -0.01 10.88
C PHE A 151 3.15 0.31 12.38
N VAL A 152 2.65 1.49 12.75
CA VAL A 152 2.40 1.84 14.15
C VAL A 152 0.99 1.39 14.51
N ALA A 153 0.87 0.40 15.40
CA ALA A 153 -0.42 -0.20 15.74
C ALA A 153 -1.36 0.85 16.37
N GLY A 154 -2.55 1.01 15.79
CA GLY A 154 -3.58 1.93 16.29
C GLY A 154 -3.42 3.39 15.86
N SER A 155 -2.41 3.73 15.06
CA SER A 155 -2.17 5.12 14.62
C SER A 155 -3.31 5.72 13.79
N HIS A 156 -4.11 4.88 13.13
CA HIS A 156 -5.32 5.29 12.40
C HIS A 156 -6.36 5.98 13.29
N ARG A 157 -6.31 5.78 14.62
CA ARG A 157 -7.21 6.41 15.60
C ARG A 157 -6.66 7.66 16.27
N TRP A 158 -5.45 8.10 15.92
CA TRP A 158 -4.87 9.30 16.55
C TRP A 158 -5.67 10.57 16.27
N GLY A 159 -6.53 10.58 15.24
CA GLY A 159 -7.34 11.75 14.90
C GLY A 159 -6.51 12.90 14.31
N LYS A 160 -5.29 12.59 13.84
CA LYS A 160 -4.34 13.55 13.30
C LYS A 160 -4.24 13.43 11.77
N ARG A 161 -4.05 14.57 11.10
CA ARG A 161 -3.62 14.61 9.70
C ARG A 161 -2.15 14.99 9.67
N PHE A 162 -1.32 14.14 9.11
CA PHE A 162 0.11 14.42 8.96
C PHE A 162 0.42 14.97 7.57
N MET A 163 1.47 15.79 7.49
CA MET A 163 1.95 16.28 6.21
C MET A 163 2.45 15.15 5.32
N PRO A 164 2.01 15.12 4.04
CA PRO A 164 2.58 14.20 3.07
C PRO A 164 4.08 14.50 2.88
N ARG A 165 4.90 13.45 2.90
CA ARG A 165 6.35 13.50 2.73
C ARG A 165 6.74 12.97 1.36
N MET A 166 7.63 13.67 0.67
CA MET A 166 8.16 13.21 -0.61
C MET A 166 9.02 11.97 -0.42
N PHE A 167 8.88 10.97 -1.29
CA PHE A 167 9.66 9.74 -1.18
C PHE A 167 11.13 9.92 -1.61
N VAL A 168 11.42 10.95 -2.39
CA VAL A 168 12.77 11.23 -2.91
C VAL A 168 13.70 11.84 -1.87
N ASP A 169 13.21 12.79 -1.06
CA ASP A 169 14.04 13.57 -0.14
C ASP A 169 13.41 13.79 1.24
N HIS A 170 12.24 13.16 1.48
CA HIS A 170 11.49 13.16 2.73
C HIS A 170 11.05 14.54 3.23
N ARG A 171 11.14 15.58 2.40
CA ARG A 171 10.59 16.92 2.67
C ARG A 171 9.07 16.91 2.50
N ASN A 172 8.40 17.89 3.10
CA ASN A 172 6.96 18.07 2.91
C ASN A 172 6.66 18.52 1.47
N TYR A 173 5.53 18.07 0.92
CA TYR A 173 5.05 18.53 -0.40
C TYR A 173 4.77 20.05 -0.46
N ALA A 174 4.46 20.66 0.69
CA ALA A 174 4.21 22.09 0.85
C ALA A 174 4.43 22.51 2.32
N ASP A 175 4.32 23.82 2.60
CA ASP A 175 4.22 24.33 3.97
C ASP A 175 3.01 23.72 4.69
N VAL A 176 3.11 23.53 6.02
CA VAL A 176 2.06 22.88 6.82
C VAL A 176 0.84 23.79 6.92
N PRO A 177 -0.30 23.46 6.26
CA PRO A 177 -1.51 24.23 6.42
C PRO A 177 -2.15 23.96 7.78
N ALA A 178 -3.03 24.86 8.21
CA ALA A 178 -3.77 24.68 9.46
C ALA A 178 -4.52 23.32 9.48
N GLY A 179 -4.39 22.58 10.57
CA GLY A 179 -5.00 21.26 10.74
C GLY A 179 -4.13 20.07 10.32
N TYR A 180 -2.88 20.32 9.90
CA TYR A 180 -1.87 19.28 9.68
C TYR A 180 -0.75 19.35 10.72
N GLU A 181 -0.18 18.19 11.05
CA GLU A 181 0.97 18.01 11.93
C GLU A 181 2.17 17.43 11.17
N GLN A 182 3.37 17.58 11.71
CA GLN A 182 4.53 16.80 11.25
C GLN A 182 4.38 15.35 11.70
N VAL A 183 4.88 14.42 10.89
CA VAL A 183 5.00 13.02 11.31
C VAL A 183 6.03 12.94 12.46
N PRO A 184 5.73 12.29 13.59
CA PRO A 184 6.70 12.08 14.67
C PRO A 184 7.92 11.30 14.19
N ASP A 185 9.04 11.40 14.91
CA ASP A 185 10.24 10.60 14.63
C ASP A 185 10.06 9.19 15.20
N ILE A 186 9.26 8.38 14.51
CA ILE A 186 8.89 7.02 14.96
C ILE A 186 10.12 6.15 15.21
N ASP A 187 11.20 6.33 14.44
CA ASP A 187 12.43 5.56 14.63
C ASP A 187 13.15 5.92 15.93
N ALA A 188 13.17 7.20 16.31
CA ALA A 188 13.73 7.65 17.58
C ALA A 188 12.79 7.41 18.78
N GLU A 189 11.48 7.31 18.53
CA GLU A 189 10.43 7.30 19.55
C GLU A 189 9.66 5.96 19.62
N ARG A 190 10.29 4.84 19.22
CA ARG A 190 9.63 3.51 19.17
C ARG A 190 8.99 3.07 20.49
N ASP A 191 9.49 3.50 21.64
CA ASP A 191 8.90 3.15 22.95
C ASP A 191 7.65 3.99 23.30
N GLN A 192 7.35 5.03 22.51
CA GLN A 192 6.23 5.94 22.72
C GLN A 192 5.02 5.61 21.82
N HIS A 193 5.16 4.63 20.92
CA HIS A 193 4.23 4.31 19.84
C HIS A 193 4.09 2.79 19.66
#